data_AF-A0A9N9QM24-F1
#
_entry.id   AF-A0A9N9QM24-F1
#
_cell.length_a   1.000
_cell.length_b   1.000
_cell.length_c   1.000
_cell.angle_alpha   90.00
_cell.angle_beta   90.00
_cell.angle_gamma   90.00
#
_symmetry.space_group_name_H-M   'P 1'
#
loop_
_entity.id
_entity.type
_entity.pdbx_description
1 polymer ?
#
loop_
_entity_poly.entity_id
_entity_poly.type
_entity_poly.pdbx_seq_one_letter_code
_entity_poly.pdbx_strand_id
1 'polypeptide(L)'
;MPYLFTIVKVCNKQRTYTENTNSRRQKTRRVYCLIDASGVEVKVCKEFFQNTLKVSAGRIDRILKVKGQLSTPPCDRRGKAPAANKTSADKIAELKVFIEKFPAYESHYALHKSKNRKYLASDLNITKLYSLYTNQVENPVSNFVFRKVFNEEFNLSFHPPVSDSCRKCDAYAIKIKAAETEADKRYLEQDLELHQRKASSARNGLQKDTELAKNNLEVTVITFDLMKTLPTPLLSTGVCYYNRQLWTYCFGIHNMGNDDVYMCVWNDFTPLFISFYKTVKAITNSTQYLYGLVKRYF
;
A
#
# COMPACT_ATOMS: atom_id res chain seq x y z
N MET A 1 13.66 40.64 -1.87
CA MET A 1 12.97 41.26 -0.71
C MET A 1 13.83 41.29 0.56
N PRO A 2 14.56 40.22 0.94
CA PRO A 2 15.38 40.22 2.16
C PRO A 2 16.44 41.34 2.19
N TYR A 3 17.12 41.57 1.07
CA TYR A 3 18.14 42.61 0.94
C TYR A 3 17.61 44.04 1.15
N LEU A 4 16.44 44.37 0.58
CA LEU A 4 15.82 45.68 0.80
C LEU A 4 15.35 45.86 2.26
N PHE A 5 15.00 44.76 2.92
CA PHE A 5 14.57 44.77 4.32
C PHE A 5 15.74 45.07 5.27
N THR A 6 16.98 44.69 4.94
CA THR A 6 18.15 44.98 5.79
C THR A 6 18.58 46.44 5.69
N ILE A 7 18.69 46.98 4.47
CA ILE A 7 19.24 48.33 4.20
C ILE A 7 18.29 49.48 4.55
N VAL A 8 16.97 49.26 4.57
CA VAL A 8 15.99 50.29 4.95
C VAL A 8 15.82 50.35 6.46
N LYS A 9 16.22 51.45 7.11
CA LYS A 9 16.18 51.60 8.57
C LYS A 9 15.02 52.49 9.02
N VAL A 10 14.43 52.13 10.15
CA VAL A 10 13.25 52.78 10.73
C VAL A 10 13.67 53.36 12.08
N CYS A 11 13.66 54.68 12.24
CA CYS A 11 14.09 55.35 13.46
C CYS A 11 12.90 55.99 14.19
N ASN A 12 12.77 55.72 15.49
CA ASN A 12 11.71 56.30 16.33
C ASN A 12 11.76 57.84 16.30
N LYS A 13 10.58 58.46 16.43
CA LYS A 13 10.43 59.92 16.41
C LYS A 13 10.99 60.49 17.72
N GLN A 14 11.94 61.42 17.63
CA GLN A 14 12.62 61.96 18.82
C GLN A 14 11.85 63.10 19.54
N ARG A 15 10.95 63.81 18.86
CA ARG A 15 10.10 64.85 19.47
C ARG A 15 8.68 64.80 18.91
N THR A 16 7.69 64.93 19.77
CA THR A 16 6.27 65.03 19.40
C THR A 16 5.67 66.22 20.12
N TYR A 17 5.11 67.16 19.36
CA TYR A 17 4.52 68.41 19.85
C TYR A 17 2.97 68.35 19.92
N THR A 18 2.38 67.18 19.69
CA THR A 18 0.93 66.96 19.61
C THR A 18 0.56 65.75 20.47
N GLU A 19 -0.38 65.92 21.41
CA GLU A 19 -0.83 64.86 22.33
C GLU A 19 -1.68 63.77 21.66
N ASN A 20 -2.14 63.99 20.42
CA ASN A 20 -2.98 63.05 19.72
C ASN A 20 -2.20 61.77 19.35
N THR A 21 -2.50 60.69 20.05
CA THR A 21 -1.88 59.37 19.88
C THR A 21 -2.22 58.74 18.53
N ASN A 22 -3.26 59.21 17.82
CA ASN A 22 -3.77 58.63 16.57
C ASN A 22 -3.35 59.36 15.28
N SER A 23 -2.09 59.78 15.15
CA SER A 23 -1.58 60.37 13.89
C SER A 23 -1.24 59.32 12.82
N ARG A 24 -1.59 59.55 11.54
CA ARG A 24 -1.08 58.74 10.39
C ARG A 24 0.47 58.74 10.31
N ARG A 25 1.14 59.70 10.96
CA ARG A 25 2.61 59.83 11.10
C ARG A 25 3.14 59.34 12.45
N GLN A 26 2.42 58.47 13.16
CA GLN A 26 2.84 57.90 14.44
C GLN A 26 4.23 57.23 14.41
N LYS A 27 4.65 56.66 13.27
CA LYS A 27 5.94 55.96 13.13
C LYS A 27 6.91 56.69 12.19
N THR A 28 7.96 57.25 12.80
CA THR A 28 9.37 57.20 12.36
C THR A 28 9.88 58.07 11.20
N ARG A 29 11.08 58.65 11.40
CA ARG A 29 11.92 59.22 10.33
C ARG A 29 12.47 58.04 9.52
N ARG A 30 12.16 57.98 8.22
CA ARG A 30 12.64 56.93 7.31
C ARG A 30 14.09 57.23 6.94
N VAL A 31 15.00 56.28 7.20
CA VAL A 31 16.42 56.42 6.85
C VAL A 31 16.76 55.38 5.80
N TYR A 32 17.25 55.84 4.65
CA TYR A 32 17.70 55.00 3.55
C TYR A 32 19.22 54.98 3.56
N CYS A 33 19.82 53.80 3.64
CA CYS A 33 21.27 53.62 3.58
C CYS A 33 21.64 52.79 2.35
N LEU A 34 22.76 53.14 1.72
CA LEU A 34 23.43 52.34 0.68
C LEU A 34 24.88 52.14 1.09
N ILE A 35 25.52 51.09 0.55
CA ILE A 35 26.93 50.79 0.83
C ILE A 35 27.78 51.45 -0.25
N ASP A 36 28.83 52.16 0.15
CA ASP A 36 29.79 52.77 -0.78
C ASP A 36 30.86 51.77 -1.25
N ALA A 37 31.75 52.20 -2.14
CA ALA A 37 32.82 51.35 -2.69
C ALA A 37 33.82 50.83 -1.62
N SER A 38 33.89 51.51 -0.47
CA SER A 38 34.72 51.10 0.67
C SER A 38 34.00 50.19 1.67
N GLY A 39 32.75 49.83 1.41
CA GLY A 39 31.94 48.97 2.28
C GLY A 39 31.23 49.72 3.41
N VAL A 40 31.26 51.05 3.42
CA VAL A 40 30.67 51.86 4.49
C VAL A 40 29.21 52.22 4.16
N GLU A 41 28.33 52.15 5.16
CA GLU A 41 26.93 52.56 5.00
C GLU A 41 26.80 54.10 4.96
N VAL A 42 26.33 54.63 3.83
CA VAL A 42 26.07 56.05 3.61
C VAL A 42 24.56 56.32 3.56
N LYS A 43 24.12 57.36 4.28
CA LYS A 43 22.71 57.82 4.27
C LYS A 43 22.41 58.56 2.97
N VAL A 44 21.32 58.21 2.32
CA VAL A 44 20.89 58.80 1.03
C VAL A 44 19.44 59.29 1.08
N CYS A 45 19.07 60.15 0.13
CA CYS A 45 17.68 60.57 -0.03
C CYS A 45 16.83 59.45 -0.66
N LYS A 46 15.49 59.56 -0.52
CA LYS A 46 14.55 58.57 -1.06
C LYS A 46 14.68 58.42 -2.58
N GLU A 47 14.79 59.54 -3.28
CA GLU A 47 14.84 59.57 -4.75
C GLU A 47 16.10 58.89 -5.28
N PHE A 48 17.26 59.21 -4.71
CA PHE A 48 18.51 58.54 -5.02
C PHE A 48 18.42 57.02 -4.75
N PHE A 49 17.89 56.63 -3.59
CA PHE A 49 17.70 55.21 -3.26
C PHE A 49 16.83 54.46 -4.28
N GLN A 50 15.73 55.09 -4.72
CA GLN A 50 14.82 54.52 -5.73
C GLN A 50 15.47 54.40 -7.09
N ASN A 51 16.20 55.43 -7.52
CA ASN A 51 16.85 55.48 -8.83
C ASN A 51 18.05 54.55 -8.93
N THR A 52 18.82 54.42 -7.83
CA THR A 52 20.00 53.54 -7.75
C THR A 52 19.60 52.07 -7.72
N LEU A 53 18.64 51.68 -6.87
CA LEU A 53 18.21 50.28 -6.76
C LEU A 53 17.10 49.89 -7.76
N LYS A 54 16.60 50.85 -8.55
CA LYS A 54 15.46 50.70 -9.46
C LYS A 54 14.23 50.09 -8.75
N VAL A 55 13.89 50.64 -7.58
CA VAL A 55 12.78 50.16 -6.74
C VAL A 55 11.68 51.21 -6.64
N SER A 56 10.43 50.80 -6.84
CA SER A 56 9.27 51.68 -6.72
C SER A 56 8.94 52.07 -5.27
N ALA A 57 8.31 53.24 -5.09
CA ALA A 57 7.86 53.72 -3.79
C ALA A 57 6.97 52.70 -3.06
N GLY A 58 6.00 52.09 -3.76
CA GLY A 58 5.08 51.12 -3.18
C GLY A 58 5.77 49.86 -2.66
N ARG A 59 6.88 49.43 -3.29
CA ARG A 59 7.68 48.31 -2.81
C ARG A 59 8.40 48.67 -1.50
N ILE A 60 8.91 49.88 -1.37
CA ILE A 60 9.53 50.40 -0.13
C ILE A 60 8.49 50.52 0.98
N ASP A 61 7.32 51.11 0.69
CA ASP A 61 6.25 51.30 1.69
C ASP A 61 5.71 49.96 2.22
N ARG A 62 5.61 48.93 1.36
CA ARG A 62 5.23 47.57 1.79
C ARG A 62 6.25 46.96 2.75
N ILE A 63 7.54 47.14 2.48
CA ILE A 63 8.63 46.68 3.36
C ILE A 63 8.57 47.39 4.70
N LEU A 64 8.38 48.71 4.70
CA LEU A 64 8.26 49.52 5.92
C LEU A 64 7.06 49.11 6.78
N LYS A 65 5.91 48.82 6.15
CA LYS A 65 4.71 48.33 6.86
C LYS A 65 5.00 47.01 7.58
N VAL A 66 5.71 46.09 6.92
CA VAL A 66 6.08 44.79 7.49
C VAL A 66 7.16 44.92 8.57
N LYS A 67 8.19 45.75 8.37
CA LYS A 67 9.28 45.96 9.33
C LYS A 67 8.81 46.61 10.64
N GLY A 68 7.69 47.33 10.60
CA GLY A 68 7.02 47.86 11.80
C GLY A 68 6.22 46.83 12.61
N GLN A 69 6.11 45.58 12.13
CA GLN A 69 5.37 44.47 12.76
C GLN A 69 6.26 43.24 13.01
N LEU A 70 7.22 42.96 12.13
CA LEU A 70 8.07 41.77 12.13
C LEU A 70 9.54 42.18 12.08
N SER A 71 10.39 41.50 12.86
CA SER A 71 11.85 41.75 12.91
C SER A 71 12.61 41.09 11.75
N THR A 72 11.97 40.18 11.03
CA THR A 72 12.55 39.42 9.91
C THR A 72 11.76 39.64 8.62
N PRO A 73 12.39 39.47 7.44
CA PRO A 73 11.68 39.55 6.17
C PRO A 73 10.58 38.47 6.10
N PRO A 74 9.37 38.79 5.61
CA PRO A 74 8.29 37.81 5.49
C PRO A 74 8.64 36.77 4.42
N CYS A 75 8.36 35.49 4.71
CA CYS A 75 8.47 34.42 3.73
C CYS A 75 7.46 34.59 2.58
N ASP A 76 7.86 34.19 1.37
CA ASP A 76 6.95 34.19 0.22
C ASP A 76 5.78 33.23 0.45
N ARG A 77 4.56 33.77 0.29
CA ARG A 77 3.28 33.05 0.46
C ARG A 77 2.56 32.80 -0.87
N ARG A 78 3.15 33.16 -2.01
CA ARG A 78 2.59 32.83 -3.33
C ARG A 78 2.42 31.31 -3.46
N GLY A 79 1.27 30.87 -3.96
CA GLY A 79 0.95 29.45 -4.14
C GLY A 79 0.72 28.64 -2.86
N LYS A 80 0.80 29.26 -1.66
CA LYS A 80 0.61 28.58 -0.36
C LYS A 80 -0.80 28.73 0.21
N ALA A 81 -1.71 29.38 -0.52
CA ALA A 81 -3.09 29.42 -0.13
C ALA A 81 -3.72 28.02 -0.33
N PRO A 82 -4.59 27.57 0.59
CA PRO A 82 -5.35 26.35 0.36
C PRO A 82 -6.20 26.52 -0.91
N ALA A 83 -6.30 25.44 -1.70
CA ALA A 83 -7.14 25.45 -2.89
C ALA A 83 -8.61 25.73 -2.50
N ALA A 84 -9.27 26.63 -3.22
CA ALA A 84 -10.65 27.02 -2.93
C ALA A 84 -11.63 25.83 -2.99
N ASN A 85 -11.35 24.85 -3.86
CA ASN A 85 -12.16 23.65 -4.06
C ASN A 85 -11.70 22.46 -3.20
N LYS A 86 -10.89 22.69 -2.17
CA LYS A 86 -10.44 21.62 -1.28
C LYS A 86 -11.63 21.10 -0.49
N THR A 87 -11.89 19.80 -0.57
CA THR A 87 -12.90 19.12 0.27
C THR A 87 -12.59 19.39 1.74
N SER A 88 -13.61 19.77 2.52
CA SER A 88 -13.47 20.02 3.95
C SER A 88 -13.04 18.74 4.69
N ALA A 89 -12.32 18.92 5.80
CA ALA A 89 -11.89 17.79 6.63
C ALA A 89 -13.10 17.05 7.22
N ASP A 90 -14.17 17.78 7.56
CA ASP A 90 -15.40 17.22 8.13
C ASP A 90 -16.07 16.25 7.16
N LYS A 91 -16.15 16.61 5.87
CA LYS A 91 -16.68 15.73 4.82
C LYS A 91 -15.87 14.44 4.65
N ILE A 92 -14.56 14.52 4.83
CA ILE A 92 -13.68 13.35 4.78
C ILE A 92 -13.91 12.47 6.02
N ALA A 93 -14.12 13.06 7.19
CA ALA A 93 -14.45 12.32 8.41
C ALA A 93 -15.80 11.60 8.31
N GLU A 94 -16.84 12.29 7.83
CA GLU A 94 -18.16 11.69 7.53
C GLU A 94 -18.05 10.50 6.57
N LEU A 95 -17.23 10.65 5.52
CA LEU A 95 -16.98 9.58 4.55
C LEU A 95 -16.32 8.36 5.22
N LYS A 96 -15.35 8.57 6.10
CA LYS A 96 -14.69 7.45 6.81
C LYS A 96 -15.68 6.68 7.68
N VAL A 97 -16.50 7.40 8.44
CA VAL A 97 -17.56 6.79 9.26
C VAL A 97 -18.52 5.99 8.40
N PHE A 98 -18.85 6.46 7.19
CA PHE A 98 -19.68 5.70 6.25
C PHE A 98 -19.00 4.39 5.81
N ILE A 99 -17.71 4.42 5.46
CA ILE A 99 -16.97 3.23 5.00
C ILE A 99 -16.86 2.18 6.12
N GLU A 100 -16.67 2.62 7.38
CA GLU A 100 -16.56 1.74 8.55
C GLU A 100 -17.87 1.01 8.90
N LYS A 101 -19.03 1.44 8.37
CA LYS A 101 -20.30 0.72 8.56
C LYS A 101 -20.32 -0.66 7.90
N PHE A 102 -19.47 -0.88 6.90
CA PHE A 102 -19.46 -2.14 6.16
C PHE A 102 -18.62 -3.18 6.92
N PRO A 103 -19.16 -4.39 7.18
CA PRO A 103 -18.41 -5.43 7.85
C PRO A 103 -17.22 -5.85 6.97
N ALA A 104 -16.03 -5.85 7.57
CA ALA A 104 -14.81 -6.29 6.93
C ALA A 104 -14.25 -7.53 7.64
N TYR A 105 -13.80 -8.51 6.86
CA TYR A 105 -13.29 -9.78 7.36
C TYR A 105 -11.84 -10.00 6.94
N GLU A 106 -11.12 -10.82 7.69
CA GLU A 106 -9.76 -11.22 7.36
C GLU A 106 -9.75 -12.54 6.60
N SER A 107 -8.88 -12.66 5.60
CA SER A 107 -8.72 -13.92 4.88
C SER A 107 -7.94 -14.90 5.75
N HIS A 108 -8.63 -15.91 6.29
CA HIS A 108 -8.02 -16.97 7.11
C HIS A 108 -6.84 -17.68 6.42
N TYR A 109 -6.88 -17.81 5.11
CA TYR A 109 -5.88 -18.56 4.34
C TYR A 109 -4.77 -17.70 3.71
N ALA A 110 -4.99 -16.39 3.55
CA ALA A 110 -4.00 -15.48 2.94
C ALA A 110 -3.29 -14.57 3.95
N LEU A 111 -3.41 -14.85 5.26
CA LEU A 111 -2.72 -14.13 6.34
C LEU A 111 -1.20 -13.98 6.11
N HIS A 112 -0.55 -15.00 5.55
CA HIS A 112 0.87 -14.94 5.21
C HIS A 112 1.20 -14.09 3.97
N LYS A 113 0.25 -13.94 3.03
CA LYS A 113 0.44 -13.21 1.76
C LYS A 113 0.00 -11.75 1.83
N SER A 114 -0.94 -11.41 2.71
CA SER A 114 -1.47 -10.04 2.86
C SER A 114 -1.64 -9.69 4.34
N LYS A 115 -0.55 -9.34 5.02
CA LYS A 115 -0.57 -8.90 6.43
C LYS A 115 -1.50 -7.68 6.58
N ASN A 116 -2.44 -7.75 7.52
CA ASN A 116 -3.36 -6.67 7.90
C ASN A 116 -4.31 -6.15 6.81
N ARG A 117 -4.50 -6.88 5.70
CA ARG A 117 -5.52 -6.53 4.70
C ARG A 117 -6.86 -7.13 5.09
N LYS A 118 -7.88 -6.29 5.13
CA LYS A 118 -9.27 -6.70 5.36
C LYS A 118 -10.04 -6.71 4.05
N TYR A 119 -11.09 -7.51 4.01
CA TYR A 119 -11.91 -7.72 2.83
C TYR A 119 -13.36 -7.36 3.12
N LEU A 120 -13.97 -6.61 2.22
CA LEU A 120 -15.41 -6.39 2.18
C LEU A 120 -16.09 -7.55 1.48
N ALA A 121 -17.41 -7.64 1.61
CA ALA A 121 -18.21 -8.67 0.95
C ALA A 121 -17.99 -8.66 -0.58
N SER A 122 -17.97 -9.85 -1.18
CA SER A 122 -17.61 -10.06 -2.59
C SER A 122 -18.64 -9.51 -3.58
N ASP A 123 -19.86 -9.28 -3.14
CA ASP A 123 -20.94 -8.66 -3.90
C ASP A 123 -20.81 -7.13 -3.97
N LEU A 124 -20.01 -6.53 -3.07
CA LEU A 124 -19.70 -5.11 -3.07
C LEU A 124 -18.56 -4.80 -4.05
N ASN A 125 -18.62 -3.59 -4.61
CA ASN A 125 -17.51 -3.01 -5.35
C ASN A 125 -17.50 -1.50 -5.10
N ILE A 126 -16.42 -0.83 -5.50
CA ILE A 126 -16.24 0.60 -5.22
C ILE A 126 -17.33 1.46 -5.84
N THR A 127 -17.87 1.05 -6.99
CA THR A 127 -18.96 1.74 -7.69
C THR A 127 -20.27 1.62 -6.91
N LYS A 128 -20.60 0.41 -6.43
CA LYS A 128 -21.76 0.13 -5.58
C LYS A 128 -21.69 0.88 -4.26
N LEU A 129 -20.53 0.89 -3.61
CA LEU A 129 -20.29 1.66 -2.39
C LEU A 129 -20.54 3.16 -2.62
N TYR A 130 -20.04 3.70 -3.73
CA TYR A 130 -20.28 5.10 -4.07
C TYR A 130 -21.76 5.38 -4.37
N SER A 131 -22.47 4.48 -5.05
CA SER A 131 -23.93 4.63 -5.24
C SER A 131 -24.70 4.61 -3.91
N LEU A 132 -24.31 3.73 -2.98
CA LEU A 132 -24.92 3.70 -1.65
C LEU A 132 -24.63 4.97 -0.86
N TYR A 133 -23.42 5.50 -0.97
CA TYR A 133 -23.01 6.76 -0.34
C TYR A 133 -23.81 7.96 -0.88
N THR A 134 -23.91 8.09 -2.21
CA THR A 134 -24.64 9.18 -2.87
C THR A 134 -26.15 9.13 -2.62
N ASN A 135 -26.72 7.94 -2.43
CA ASN A 135 -28.13 7.79 -2.05
C ASN A 135 -28.42 8.16 -0.58
N GLN A 136 -27.43 8.05 0.32
CA GLN A 136 -27.60 8.35 1.74
C GLN A 136 -27.21 9.79 2.12
N VAL A 137 -26.38 10.45 1.31
CA VAL A 137 -25.80 11.76 1.63
C VAL A 137 -26.24 12.80 0.60
N GLU A 138 -26.90 13.85 1.07
CA GLU A 138 -27.50 14.91 0.23
C GLU A 138 -26.45 15.75 -0.53
N ASN A 139 -25.25 15.94 0.04
CA ASN A 139 -24.12 16.61 -0.62
C ASN A 139 -22.87 15.72 -0.58
N PRO A 140 -22.76 14.73 -1.49
CA PRO A 140 -21.69 13.74 -1.48
C PRO A 140 -20.39 14.32 -2.03
N VAL A 141 -19.25 13.80 -1.55
CA VAL A 141 -17.96 14.08 -2.19
C VAL A 141 -17.90 13.50 -3.61
N SER A 142 -17.00 14.05 -4.44
CA SER A 142 -16.79 13.52 -5.79
C SER A 142 -16.27 12.08 -5.76
N ASN A 143 -16.59 11.31 -6.80
CA ASN A 143 -16.15 9.91 -6.93
C ASN A 143 -14.62 9.79 -6.83
N PHE A 144 -13.88 10.76 -7.38
CA PHE A 144 -12.43 10.81 -7.28
C PHE A 144 -11.95 10.89 -5.82
N VAL A 145 -12.53 11.80 -5.03
CA VAL A 145 -12.18 11.95 -3.61
C VAL A 145 -12.57 10.70 -2.82
N PHE A 146 -13.75 10.14 -3.09
CA PHE A 146 -14.20 8.89 -2.48
C PHE A 146 -13.20 7.75 -2.73
N ARG A 147 -12.83 7.53 -3.99
CA ARG A 147 -11.87 6.49 -4.39
C ARG A 147 -10.49 6.71 -3.76
N LYS A 148 -10.05 7.98 -3.71
CA LYS A 148 -8.77 8.34 -3.12
C LYS A 148 -8.73 8.00 -1.63
N VAL A 149 -9.74 8.43 -0.88
CA VAL A 149 -9.85 8.13 0.56
C VAL A 149 -9.93 6.61 0.79
N PHE A 150 -10.74 5.90 0.00
CA PHE A 150 -10.86 4.44 0.12
C PHE A 150 -9.53 3.72 -0.12
N ASN A 151 -8.75 4.10 -1.13
CA ASN A 151 -7.51 3.40 -1.49
C ASN A 151 -6.29 3.81 -0.64
N GLU A 152 -6.21 5.08 -0.22
CA GLU A 152 -5.05 5.61 0.50
C GLU A 152 -5.19 5.47 2.02
N GLU A 153 -6.41 5.56 2.55
CA GLU A 153 -6.65 5.58 3.99
C GLU A 153 -7.17 4.25 4.54
N PHE A 154 -7.70 3.36 3.69
CA PHE A 154 -8.16 2.04 4.09
C PHE A 154 -7.36 0.94 3.39
N ASN A 155 -6.89 -0.06 4.16
CA ASN A 155 -6.31 -1.29 3.61
C ASN A 155 -7.41 -2.35 3.37
N LEU A 156 -8.45 -1.95 2.62
CA LEU A 156 -9.61 -2.77 2.27
C LEU A 156 -9.55 -3.25 0.82
N SER A 157 -10.05 -4.46 0.57
CA SER A 157 -10.24 -5.02 -0.78
C SER A 157 -11.60 -5.73 -0.87
N PHE A 158 -12.14 -5.96 -2.05
CA PHE A 158 -13.43 -6.65 -2.22
C PHE A 158 -13.29 -8.16 -2.34
N HIS A 159 -12.14 -8.64 -2.80
CA HIS A 159 -11.96 -10.04 -3.15
C HIS A 159 -10.73 -10.58 -2.42
N PRO A 160 -10.90 -11.51 -1.47
CA PRO A 160 -9.77 -12.26 -0.96
C PRO A 160 -9.20 -13.10 -2.11
N PRO A 161 -7.87 -13.31 -2.14
CA PRO A 161 -7.30 -14.28 -3.06
C PRO A 161 -7.99 -15.62 -2.88
N VAL A 162 -8.56 -16.15 -3.96
CA VAL A 162 -9.09 -17.51 -3.96
C VAL A 162 -7.91 -18.43 -3.65
N SER A 163 -7.95 -19.03 -2.47
CA SER A 163 -6.96 -20.02 -2.04
C SER A 163 -7.71 -21.29 -1.75
N ASP A 164 -7.17 -22.41 -2.23
CA ASP A 164 -7.71 -23.72 -1.87
C ASP A 164 -7.65 -23.87 -0.35
N SER A 165 -8.79 -24.16 0.24
CA SER A 165 -8.91 -24.38 1.67
C SER A 165 -8.51 -25.81 2.02
N CYS A 166 -7.89 -25.98 3.19
CA CYS A 166 -7.57 -27.32 3.67
C CYS A 166 -8.85 -28.00 4.17
N ARG A 167 -9.24 -29.10 3.53
CA ARG A 167 -10.41 -29.90 3.93
C ARG A 167 -10.45 -30.23 5.42
N LYS A 168 -9.29 -30.54 6.04
CA LYS A 168 -9.21 -30.83 7.48
C LYS A 168 -9.49 -29.58 8.31
N CYS A 169 -8.90 -28.45 7.96
CA CYS A 169 -9.15 -27.17 8.64
C CYS A 169 -10.63 -26.77 8.54
N ASP A 170 -11.24 -26.89 7.36
CA ASP A 170 -12.66 -26.60 7.16
C ASP A 170 -13.55 -27.51 8.02
N ALA A 171 -13.23 -28.81 8.05
CA ALA A 171 -13.94 -29.77 8.89
C ALA A 171 -13.84 -29.43 10.39
N TYR A 172 -12.66 -29.07 10.89
CA TYR A 172 -12.49 -28.63 12.28
C TYR A 172 -13.26 -27.33 12.55
N ALA A 173 -13.21 -26.34 11.65
CA ALA A 173 -13.92 -25.09 11.81
C ALA A 173 -15.44 -25.29 11.91
N ILE A 174 -16.00 -26.21 11.13
CA ILE A 174 -17.42 -26.59 11.21
C ILE A 174 -17.70 -27.27 12.56
N LYS A 175 -16.89 -28.26 12.95
CA LYS A 175 -17.07 -28.99 14.21
C LYS A 175 -16.96 -28.10 15.45
N ILE A 176 -16.01 -27.16 15.48
CA ILE A 176 -15.83 -26.20 16.58
C ILE A 176 -17.07 -25.33 16.73
N LYS A 177 -17.67 -24.87 15.62
CA LYS A 177 -18.91 -24.07 15.65
C LYS A 177 -20.13 -24.88 16.11
N ALA A 178 -20.15 -26.18 15.84
CA ALA A 178 -21.23 -27.08 16.20
C ALA A 178 -21.03 -27.75 17.57
N ALA A 179 -19.92 -27.50 18.27
CA ALA A 179 -19.63 -28.13 19.56
C ALA A 179 -20.59 -27.61 20.64
N GLU A 180 -21.24 -28.54 21.34
CA GLU A 180 -22.20 -28.23 22.42
C GLU A 180 -21.50 -28.00 23.76
N THR A 181 -20.35 -28.64 23.99
CA THR A 181 -19.58 -28.52 25.23
C THR A 181 -18.28 -27.75 25.02
N GLU A 182 -17.89 -26.97 26.02
CA GLU A 182 -16.60 -26.25 26.02
C GLU A 182 -15.39 -27.21 26.06
N ALA A 183 -15.56 -28.42 26.60
CA ALA A 183 -14.50 -29.42 26.63
C ALA A 183 -14.21 -29.96 25.21
N ASP A 184 -15.26 -30.32 24.46
CA ASP A 184 -15.12 -30.82 23.08
C ASP A 184 -14.57 -29.74 22.15
N LYS A 185 -15.02 -28.50 22.35
CA LYS A 185 -14.51 -27.35 21.59
C LYS A 185 -13.01 -27.17 21.77
N ARG A 186 -12.52 -27.19 23.03
CA ARG A 186 -11.09 -27.09 23.33
C ARG A 186 -10.28 -28.24 22.74
N TYR A 187 -10.82 -29.46 22.77
CA TYR A 187 -10.17 -30.61 22.15
C TYR A 187 -10.00 -30.44 20.63
N LEU A 188 -11.06 -30.01 19.95
CA LEU A 188 -11.03 -29.74 18.51
C LEU A 188 -10.07 -28.59 18.14
N GLU A 189 -10.00 -27.55 18.98
CA GLU A 189 -9.05 -26.44 18.81
C GLU A 189 -7.60 -26.91 18.93
N GLN A 190 -7.29 -27.77 19.91
CA GLN A 190 -5.95 -28.37 20.07
C GLN A 190 -5.56 -29.23 18.87
N ASP A 191 -6.50 -30.03 18.36
CA ASP A 191 -6.30 -30.87 17.18
C ASP A 191 -6.03 -30.03 15.91
N LEU A 192 -6.79 -28.95 15.74
CA LEU A 192 -6.58 -27.98 14.67
C LEU A 192 -5.21 -27.32 14.78
N GLU A 193 -4.82 -26.90 15.99
CA GLU A 193 -3.51 -26.32 16.25
C GLU A 193 -2.38 -27.32 15.92
N LEU A 194 -2.51 -28.58 16.34
CA LEU A 194 -1.54 -29.63 16.04
C LEU A 194 -1.40 -29.84 14.52
N HIS A 195 -2.52 -29.86 13.80
CA HIS A 195 -2.51 -29.96 12.33
C HIS A 195 -1.77 -28.77 11.69
N GLN A 196 -2.05 -27.54 12.14
CA GLN A 196 -1.39 -26.33 11.64
C GLN A 196 0.11 -26.33 11.96
N ARG A 197 0.50 -26.74 13.17
CA ARG A 197 1.92 -26.86 13.58
C ARG A 197 2.68 -27.88 12.73
N LYS A 198 2.06 -29.04 12.43
CA LYS A 198 2.64 -30.04 11.52
C LYS A 198 2.86 -29.47 10.12
N ALA A 199 1.85 -28.82 9.55
CA ALA A 199 1.95 -28.19 8.23
C ALA A 199 3.04 -27.08 8.20
N SER A 200 3.12 -26.26 9.24
CA SER A 200 4.17 -25.23 9.37
C SER A 200 5.56 -25.86 9.49
N SER A 201 5.71 -26.93 10.27
CA SER A 201 6.97 -27.67 10.38
C SER A 201 7.42 -28.25 9.04
N ALA A 202 6.49 -28.85 8.27
CA ALA A 202 6.76 -29.38 6.94
C ALA A 202 7.22 -28.29 5.96
N ARG A 203 6.53 -27.13 5.92
CA ARG A 203 6.93 -25.98 5.09
C ARG A 203 8.30 -25.43 5.47
N ASN A 204 8.58 -25.29 6.76
CA ASN A 204 9.87 -24.83 7.25
C ASN A 204 10.99 -25.83 6.92
N GLY A 205 10.71 -27.13 6.99
CA GLY A 205 11.64 -28.18 6.57
C GLY A 205 11.97 -28.09 5.09
N LEU A 206 10.95 -27.98 4.24
CA LEU A 206 11.13 -27.79 2.80
C LEU A 206 11.94 -26.53 2.48
N GLN A 207 11.69 -25.42 3.17
CA GLN A 207 12.45 -24.18 2.97
C GLN A 207 13.93 -24.37 3.32
N LYS A 208 14.23 -24.98 4.47
CA LYS A 208 15.61 -25.26 4.90
C LYS A 208 16.33 -26.19 3.92
N ASP A 209 15.67 -27.26 3.49
CA ASP A 209 16.25 -28.19 2.52
C ASP A 209 16.47 -27.50 1.17
N THR A 210 15.55 -26.63 0.75
CA THR A 210 15.70 -25.81 -0.47
C THR A 210 16.92 -24.89 -0.38
N GLU A 211 17.08 -24.17 0.72
CA GLU A 211 18.25 -23.31 0.97
C GLU A 211 19.55 -24.13 0.96
N LEU A 212 19.52 -25.36 1.49
CA LEU A 212 20.67 -26.26 1.45
C LEU A 212 21.00 -26.73 0.03
N ALA A 213 20.01 -27.11 -0.77
CA ALA A 213 20.21 -27.52 -2.17
C ALA A 213 20.73 -26.40 -3.06
N LYS A 214 20.36 -25.14 -2.80
CA LYS A 214 20.90 -23.96 -3.51
C LYS A 214 22.40 -23.75 -3.26
N ASN A 215 22.89 -24.17 -2.09
CA ASN A 215 24.29 -23.97 -1.67
C ASN A 215 25.15 -25.23 -1.78
N ASN A 216 24.57 -26.41 -2.04
CA ASN A 216 25.29 -27.68 -2.11
C ASN A 216 24.82 -28.52 -3.32
N LEU A 217 25.72 -28.72 -4.28
CA LEU A 217 25.48 -29.51 -5.49
C LEU A 217 25.27 -31.01 -5.22
N GLU A 218 25.64 -31.52 -4.04
CA GLU A 218 25.40 -32.92 -3.64
C GLU A 218 23.95 -33.17 -3.17
N VAL A 219 23.18 -32.11 -2.94
CA VAL A 219 21.80 -32.23 -2.45
C VAL A 219 20.82 -31.68 -3.47
N THR A 220 19.91 -32.54 -3.91
CA THR A 220 18.79 -32.16 -4.79
C THR A 220 17.48 -32.22 -4.01
N VAL A 221 16.70 -31.15 -4.09
CA VAL A 221 15.36 -31.09 -3.51
C VAL A 221 14.34 -31.00 -4.63
N ILE A 222 13.48 -32.01 -4.71
CA ILE A 222 12.45 -32.10 -5.73
C ILE A 222 11.09 -32.01 -5.06
N THR A 223 10.24 -31.11 -5.57
CA THR A 223 8.84 -31.03 -5.20
C THR A 223 7.97 -31.49 -6.35
N PHE A 224 6.86 -32.14 -6.00
CA PHE A 224 5.89 -32.66 -6.95
C PHE A 224 4.53 -32.04 -6.64
N ASP A 225 3.86 -31.57 -7.68
CA ASP A 225 2.49 -31.07 -7.57
C ASP A 225 1.63 -31.65 -8.69
N LEU A 226 0.38 -31.98 -8.38
CA LEU A 226 -0.59 -32.42 -9.38
C LEU A 226 -1.69 -31.38 -9.47
N MET A 227 -1.79 -30.74 -10.63
CA MET A 227 -2.85 -29.77 -10.87
C MET A 227 -4.22 -30.45 -10.88
N LYS A 228 -5.27 -29.65 -10.65
CA LYS A 228 -6.66 -30.07 -10.84
C LYS A 228 -6.83 -30.70 -12.23
N THR A 229 -7.55 -31.82 -12.28
CA THR A 229 -7.88 -32.49 -13.54
C THR A 229 -8.65 -31.57 -14.48
N LEU A 230 -8.24 -31.55 -15.74
CA LEU A 230 -8.80 -30.69 -16.77
C LEU A 230 -9.73 -31.51 -17.68
N PRO A 231 -11.03 -31.16 -17.76
CA PRO A 231 -11.94 -31.85 -18.67
C PRO A 231 -11.55 -31.54 -20.11
N THR A 232 -11.39 -32.58 -20.94
CA THR A 232 -10.90 -32.42 -22.31
C THR A 232 -11.73 -33.24 -23.30
N PRO A 233 -12.55 -32.62 -24.16
CA PRO A 233 -12.78 -31.18 -24.29
C PRO A 233 -13.62 -30.60 -23.14
N LEU A 234 -13.50 -29.30 -22.91
CA LEU A 234 -14.38 -28.57 -21.99
C LEU A 234 -15.75 -28.41 -22.66
N LEU A 235 -16.76 -29.11 -22.15
CA LEU A 235 -18.13 -29.08 -22.67
C LEU A 235 -19.04 -28.31 -21.71
N SER A 236 -19.81 -27.36 -22.24
CA SER A 236 -20.82 -26.59 -21.48
C SER A 236 -22.18 -27.29 -21.37
N THR A 237 -22.39 -28.40 -22.09
CA THR A 237 -23.66 -29.13 -22.15
C THR A 237 -23.84 -30.04 -20.93
N GLY A 238 -24.98 -29.96 -20.25
CA GLY A 238 -25.25 -30.78 -19.05
C GLY A 238 -25.14 -32.29 -19.23
N VAL A 239 -25.31 -32.80 -20.45
CA VAL A 239 -25.12 -34.24 -20.78
C VAL A 239 -23.71 -34.73 -20.42
N CYS A 240 -22.69 -33.87 -20.43
CA CYS A 240 -21.33 -34.22 -20.07
C CYS A 240 -21.17 -34.60 -18.58
N TYR A 241 -22.13 -34.25 -17.72
CA TYR A 241 -22.14 -34.63 -16.31
C TYR A 241 -22.44 -36.11 -16.10
N TYR A 242 -23.28 -36.69 -16.98
CA TYR A 242 -23.72 -38.08 -16.90
C TYR A 242 -22.82 -39.04 -17.69
N ASN A 243 -21.89 -38.50 -18.48
CA ASN A 243 -20.93 -39.27 -19.28
C ASN A 243 -19.53 -39.21 -18.66
N ARG A 244 -18.73 -40.25 -18.88
CA ARG A 244 -17.32 -40.25 -18.49
C ARG A 244 -16.57 -39.19 -19.31
N GLN A 245 -16.16 -38.12 -18.66
CA GLN A 245 -15.28 -37.12 -19.26
C GLN A 245 -13.87 -37.68 -19.41
N LEU A 246 -13.21 -37.33 -20.51
CA LEU A 246 -11.79 -37.57 -20.67
C LEU A 246 -11.03 -36.53 -19.85
N TRP A 247 -10.25 -37.00 -18.88
CA TRP A 247 -9.43 -36.13 -18.04
C TRP A 247 -8.02 -35.99 -18.60
N THR A 248 -7.55 -34.75 -18.61
CA THR A 248 -6.14 -34.42 -18.78
C THR A 248 -5.55 -34.07 -17.42
N TYR A 249 -4.42 -34.67 -17.11
CA TYR A 249 -3.66 -34.47 -15.89
C TYR A 249 -2.42 -33.66 -16.22
N CYS A 250 -2.05 -32.76 -15.30
CA CYS A 250 -0.79 -32.01 -15.38
C CYS A 250 -0.04 -32.19 -14.06
N PHE A 251 1.11 -32.85 -14.14
CA PHE A 251 2.00 -33.12 -13.01
C PHE A 251 3.26 -32.28 -13.14
N GLY A 252 3.45 -31.38 -12.17
CA GLY A 252 4.63 -30.55 -12.05
C GLY A 252 5.70 -31.24 -11.22
N ILE A 253 6.93 -31.19 -11.72
CA ILE A 253 8.15 -31.55 -11.00
C ILE A 253 8.99 -30.28 -10.94
N HIS A 254 9.34 -29.84 -9.74
CA HIS A 254 10.14 -28.64 -9.55
C HIS A 254 11.38 -28.97 -8.74
N ASN A 255 12.54 -28.74 -9.33
CA ASN A 255 13.82 -28.81 -8.67
C ASN A 255 14.08 -27.49 -7.94
N MET A 256 13.98 -27.51 -6.63
CA MET A 256 14.09 -26.32 -5.78
C MET A 256 15.54 -25.79 -5.67
N GLY A 257 16.54 -26.59 -6.06
CA GLY A 257 17.95 -26.19 -5.96
C GLY A 257 18.39 -25.27 -7.10
N ASN A 258 17.88 -25.50 -8.31
CA ASN A 258 18.19 -24.70 -9.50
C ASN A 258 16.97 -23.98 -10.09
N ASP A 259 15.81 -24.11 -9.46
CA ASP A 259 14.52 -23.54 -9.86
C ASP A 259 14.00 -24.07 -11.24
N ASP A 260 14.45 -25.25 -11.68
CA ASP A 260 13.98 -25.90 -12.92
C ASP A 260 12.61 -26.56 -12.74
N VAL A 261 11.68 -26.29 -13.67
CA VAL A 261 10.31 -26.82 -13.65
C VAL A 261 10.05 -27.70 -14.87
N TYR A 262 9.53 -28.90 -14.62
CA TYR A 262 9.11 -29.85 -15.65
C TYR A 262 7.62 -30.16 -15.49
N MET A 263 6.86 -30.02 -16.58
CA MET A 263 5.44 -30.34 -16.62
C MET A 263 5.18 -31.58 -17.44
N CYS A 264 4.59 -32.60 -16.83
CA CYS A 264 4.16 -33.82 -17.49
C CYS A 264 2.64 -33.76 -17.69
N VAL A 265 2.21 -33.79 -18.96
CA VAL A 265 0.80 -33.77 -19.31
C VAL A 265 0.43 -35.08 -19.98
N TRP A 266 -0.62 -35.74 -19.49
CA TRP A 266 -1.18 -36.94 -20.10
C TRP A 266 -2.70 -36.96 -19.93
N ASN A 267 -3.37 -37.80 -20.70
CA ASN A 267 -4.81 -38.01 -20.62
C ASN A 267 -5.11 -39.47 -20.23
N ASP A 268 -6.36 -39.79 -19.91
CA ASP A 268 -6.76 -41.16 -19.50
C ASP A 268 -6.41 -42.26 -20.53
N PHE A 269 -6.12 -41.91 -21.80
CA PHE A 269 -5.72 -42.86 -22.85
C PHE A 269 -4.22 -43.11 -22.93
N THR A 270 -3.38 -42.26 -22.34
CA THR A 270 -1.92 -42.35 -22.44
C THR A 270 -1.34 -43.01 -21.18
N PRO A 271 -0.57 -44.12 -21.30
CA PRO A 271 -0.02 -44.81 -20.15
C PRO A 271 0.97 -43.91 -19.36
N LEU A 272 0.67 -43.69 -18.07
CA LEU A 272 1.49 -42.95 -17.09
C LEU A 272 2.98 -43.34 -17.12
N PHE A 273 3.27 -44.62 -17.30
CA PHE A 273 4.62 -45.17 -17.25
C PHE A 273 5.54 -44.62 -18.35
N ILE A 274 4.99 -44.37 -19.54
CA ILE A 274 5.79 -43.90 -20.70
C ILE A 274 6.16 -42.42 -20.54
N SER A 275 5.24 -41.60 -20.02
CA SER A 275 5.49 -40.17 -19.83
C SER A 275 6.38 -39.90 -18.63
N PHE A 276 6.15 -40.58 -17.50
CA PHE A 276 6.93 -40.37 -16.27
C PHE A 276 8.38 -40.86 -16.41
N TYR A 277 8.60 -42.02 -17.02
CA TYR A 277 9.95 -42.57 -17.22
C TYR A 277 10.82 -41.68 -18.11
N LYS A 278 10.25 -41.09 -19.18
CA LYS A 278 10.97 -40.14 -20.05
C LYS A 278 11.39 -38.87 -19.30
N THR A 279 10.51 -38.34 -18.46
CA THR A 279 10.80 -37.10 -17.70
C THR A 279 11.80 -37.35 -16.59
N VAL A 280 11.66 -38.41 -15.79
CA VAL A 280 12.63 -38.73 -14.72
C VAL A 280 14.03 -38.97 -15.31
N LYS A 281 14.12 -39.66 -16.45
CA LYS A 281 15.39 -39.90 -17.15
C LYS A 281 16.03 -38.62 -17.71
N ALA A 282 15.22 -37.63 -18.09
CA ALA A 282 15.69 -36.32 -18.55
C ALA A 282 16.15 -35.41 -17.40
N ILE A 283 15.58 -35.57 -16.20
CA ILE A 283 15.92 -34.76 -15.02
C ILE A 283 17.23 -35.22 -14.38
N THR A 284 17.50 -36.53 -14.32
CA THR A 284 18.66 -37.03 -13.56
C THR A 284 19.96 -37.11 -14.36
N ASN A 285 19.93 -37.06 -15.70
CA ASN A 285 21.08 -37.28 -16.62
C ASN A 285 22.01 -38.46 -16.25
N SER A 286 21.54 -39.37 -15.40
CA SER A 286 22.32 -40.43 -14.79
C SER A 286 21.43 -41.65 -14.63
N THR A 287 21.96 -42.79 -15.06
CA THR A 287 21.47 -44.15 -14.77
C THR A 287 21.72 -44.52 -13.31
N GLN A 288 21.48 -43.61 -12.37
CA GLN A 288 21.55 -43.91 -10.94
C GLN A 288 20.13 -43.97 -10.38
N TYR A 289 19.80 -45.15 -9.88
CA TYR A 289 18.66 -45.37 -9.01
C TYR A 289 18.66 -44.30 -7.90
N LEU A 290 17.52 -43.64 -7.68
CA LEU A 290 17.28 -42.72 -6.56
C LEU A 290 17.32 -43.49 -5.22
N TYR A 291 18.50 -43.91 -4.78
CA TYR A 291 18.76 -44.36 -3.42
C TYR A 291 19.29 -43.16 -2.62
N GLY A 292 18.37 -42.25 -2.31
CA GLY A 292 18.60 -41.12 -1.40
C GLY A 292 17.60 -41.15 -0.26
N LEU A 293 17.97 -40.57 0.88
CA LEU A 293 17.10 -40.48 2.06
C LEU A 293 15.89 -39.58 1.73
N VAL A 294 14.77 -40.18 1.33
CA VAL A 294 13.56 -39.44 0.93
C VAL A 294 12.88 -38.91 2.19
N LYS A 295 13.11 -37.62 2.50
CA LYS A 295 12.28 -36.90 3.47
C LYS A 295 10.97 -36.51 2.81
N ARG A 296 9.86 -37.01 3.37
CA ARG A 296 8.52 -36.70 2.88
C ARG A 296 7.89 -35.63 3.79
N TYR A 297 7.68 -34.44 3.23
CA TYR A 297 6.97 -33.36 3.88
C TYR A 297 5.48 -33.46 3.51
N PHE A 298 4.60 -33.61 4.51
CA PHE A 298 3.14 -33.64 4.37
C PHE A 298 2.50 -32.44 5.06
#